data_AF-A0A2E6GLB6-F1
#
_entry.id   AF-A0A2E6GLB6-F1
#
_cell.length_a   1.000
_cell.length_b   1.000
_cell.length_c   1.000
_cell.angle_alpha   90.00
_cell.angle_beta   90.00
_cell.angle_gamma   90.00
#
_symmetry.space_group_name_H-M   'P 1'
#
loop_
_entity.id
_entity.type
_entity.pdbx_description
1 polymer ?
#
loop_
_entity_poly.entity_id
_entity_poly.type
_entity_poly.pdbx_seq_one_letter_code
_entity_poly.pdbx_strand_id
1 'polypeptide(L)'
;MIFWSLIALVVLAPLPFGSIYPWAWSSMAVIVAILLFCWCIKTLISSNGPTIGLNRTWFLILPFALVCGWVGIQMAPWTPESWHHPLWKDAAEILGKEIKGSISLVPFETGSGLLRLLTFGGIFWLAMQYGRNHQDANKMILALICAGTVYSIYGLYIEFTGSNTILWFEKERYKDNLTSTFRYKNSFATYAGIVVICSLGFFFRQFSKLGEESLGKFELRRQVITWLLTDGWKHLLPIVIVLTALILSDSRAGLFCTILGVVTLIAAIKVSHLKNIPYFGKLSFFAIAIIMGIFINSGSGVFDRLVSERIDTDVRGEIFASTFDAIVDRPILGYGSGTFENSFYLYHQKIRSHLDNLVG
;
A
#
# COMPACT_ATOMS: atom_id res chain seq x y z
N MET A 1 -18.08 4.11 18.34
CA MET A 1 -16.69 4.40 18.72
C MET A 1 -15.70 3.61 17.85
N ILE A 2 -15.69 2.27 17.85
CA ILE A 2 -14.75 1.44 17.05
C ILE A 2 -14.61 1.89 15.59
N PHE A 3 -15.73 2.12 14.89
CA PHE A 3 -15.74 2.58 13.50
C PHE A 3 -14.96 3.88 13.27
N TRP A 4 -15.21 4.91 14.10
CA TRP A 4 -14.52 6.20 13.96
C TRP A 4 -13.05 6.10 14.38
N SER A 5 -12.73 5.26 15.37
CA SER A 5 -11.35 4.98 15.75
C SER A 5 -10.57 4.27 14.63
N LEU A 6 -11.20 3.34 13.90
CA LEU A 6 -10.61 2.72 12.72
C LEU A 6 -10.33 3.75 11.62
N ILE A 7 -11.31 4.63 11.33
CA ILE A 7 -11.11 5.70 10.33
C ILE A 7 -9.96 6.62 10.75
N ALA A 8 -9.95 7.08 12.00
CA ALA A 8 -8.89 7.92 12.52
C ALA A 8 -7.51 7.25 12.40
N LEU A 9 -7.41 5.96 12.75
CA LEU A 9 -6.19 5.18 12.62
C LEU A 9 -5.68 5.17 11.16
N VAL A 10 -6.56 4.84 10.21
CA VAL A 10 -6.19 4.74 8.79
C VAL A 10 -5.82 6.10 8.20
N VAL A 11 -6.53 7.17 8.59
CA VAL A 11 -6.26 8.54 8.15
C VAL A 11 -4.93 9.05 8.71
N LEU A 12 -4.58 8.67 9.94
CA LEU A 12 -3.34 9.11 10.60
C LEU A 12 -2.13 8.24 10.27
N ALA A 13 -2.32 7.01 9.75
CA ALA A 13 -1.22 6.10 9.42
C ALA A 13 -0.15 6.68 8.47
N PRO A 14 -0.48 7.54 7.48
CA PRO A 14 0.54 8.18 6.65
C PRO A 14 1.40 9.24 7.38
N LEU A 15 0.87 9.86 8.44
CA LEU A 15 1.52 11.00 9.11
C LEU A 15 2.90 10.66 9.69
N PRO A 16 3.10 9.56 10.46
CA PRO A 16 4.41 9.20 10.98
C PRO A 16 5.25 8.49 9.91
N PHE A 17 5.71 9.24 8.90
CA PHE A 17 6.62 8.73 7.88
C PHE A 17 6.06 7.54 7.06
N GLY A 18 4.74 7.50 6.84
CA GLY A 18 4.08 6.34 6.25
C GLY A 18 4.02 5.11 7.17
N SER A 19 4.14 5.31 8.48
CA SER A 19 4.24 4.24 9.50
C SER A 19 5.39 3.25 9.26
N ILE A 20 6.52 3.73 8.72
CA ILE A 20 7.66 2.86 8.41
C ILE A 20 8.48 2.47 9.65
N TYR A 21 8.52 3.33 10.67
CA TYR A 21 9.35 3.11 11.85
C TYR A 21 8.73 2.14 12.86
N PRO A 22 9.56 1.38 13.61
CA PRO A 22 9.13 0.47 14.69
C PRO A 22 8.07 1.04 15.62
N TRP A 23 8.31 2.23 16.16
CA TRP A 23 7.38 2.88 17.09
C TRP A 23 6.02 3.19 16.44
N ALA A 24 6.00 3.56 15.15
CA ALA A 24 4.80 3.96 14.44
C ALA A 24 3.92 2.74 14.12
N TRP A 25 4.49 1.70 13.50
CA TRP A 25 3.70 0.51 13.18
C TRP A 25 3.37 -0.34 14.42
N SER A 26 4.20 -0.33 15.47
CA SER A 26 3.87 -1.03 16.73
C SER A 26 2.70 -0.35 17.44
N SER A 27 2.66 0.99 17.45
CA SER A 27 1.53 1.74 18.01
C SER A 27 0.24 1.42 17.24
N MET A 28 0.31 1.37 15.91
CA MET A 28 -0.81 0.95 15.07
C MET A 28 -1.26 -0.48 15.40
N ALA A 29 -0.33 -1.42 15.58
CA ALA A 29 -0.63 -2.80 15.95
C ALA A 29 -1.39 -2.90 17.28
N VAL A 30 -0.95 -2.17 18.30
CA VAL A 30 -1.62 -2.11 19.62
C VAL A 30 -3.04 -1.55 19.49
N ILE A 31 -3.22 -0.45 18.76
CA ILE A 31 -4.54 0.15 18.54
C ILE A 31 -5.46 -0.83 17.81
N VAL A 32 -4.98 -1.50 16.75
CA VAL A 32 -5.77 -2.50 16.01
C VAL A 32 -6.14 -3.68 16.91
N ALA A 33 -5.22 -4.17 17.75
CA ALA A 33 -5.51 -5.24 18.69
C ALA A 33 -6.62 -4.86 19.68
N ILE A 34 -6.57 -3.63 20.24
CA ILE A 34 -7.64 -3.11 21.11
C ILE A 34 -8.97 -3.01 20.35
N LEU A 35 -8.96 -2.49 19.11
CA LEU A 35 -10.17 -2.36 18.31
C LEU A 35 -10.79 -3.72 17.98
N LEU A 36 -9.97 -4.72 17.63
CA LEU A 36 -10.41 -6.10 17.41
C LEU A 36 -10.98 -6.72 18.68
N PHE A 37 -10.31 -6.54 19.83
CA PHE A 37 -10.78 -7.05 21.11
C PHE A 37 -12.15 -6.45 21.50
N CYS A 38 -12.28 -5.12 21.42
CA CYS A 38 -13.55 -4.43 21.64
C CYS A 38 -14.64 -4.87 20.65
N TRP A 39 -14.27 -5.11 19.38
CA TRP A 39 -15.19 -5.61 18.37
C TRP A 39 -15.66 -7.04 18.70
N CYS A 40 -14.75 -7.93 19.13
CA CYS A 40 -15.08 -9.28 19.56
C CYS A 40 -16.05 -9.28 20.74
N ILE A 41 -15.78 -8.48 21.79
CA ILE A 41 -16.69 -8.34 22.94
C ILE A 41 -18.06 -7.86 22.48
N LYS A 42 -18.12 -6.80 21.65
CA LYS A 42 -19.38 -6.28 21.13
C LYS A 42 -20.16 -7.35 20.36
N THR A 43 -19.48 -8.12 19.53
CA THR A 43 -20.07 -9.19 18.73
C THR A 43 -20.57 -10.35 19.59
N LEU A 44 -19.88 -10.69 20.69
CA LEU A 44 -20.31 -11.74 21.62
C LEU A 44 -21.54 -11.33 22.44
N ILE A 45 -21.63 -10.05 22.83
CA ILE A 45 -22.77 -9.52 23.59
C ILE A 45 -24.00 -9.34 22.68
N SER A 46 -23.79 -8.89 21.45
CA SER A 46 -24.86 -8.74 20.45
C SER A 46 -25.20 -10.11 19.89
N SER A 47 -26.34 -10.70 20.30
CA SER A 47 -26.82 -12.03 19.87
C SER A 47 -26.93 -12.25 18.34
N ASN A 48 -26.70 -11.20 17.54
CA ASN A 48 -26.70 -11.21 16.08
C ASN A 48 -25.37 -11.67 15.43
N GLY A 49 -24.32 -11.95 16.21
CA GLY A 49 -23.03 -12.38 15.67
C GLY A 49 -22.36 -11.34 14.75
N PRO A 50 -21.29 -11.71 14.02
CA PRO A 50 -20.60 -10.78 13.11
C PRO A 50 -21.44 -10.46 11.87
N THR A 51 -21.44 -9.19 11.44
CA THR A 51 -22.18 -8.73 10.24
C THR A 51 -21.84 -9.54 8.99
N ILE A 52 -20.57 -9.88 8.82
CA ILE A 52 -20.08 -10.82 7.81
C ILE A 52 -19.47 -12.01 8.54
N GLY A 53 -20.17 -13.15 8.47
CA GLY A 53 -19.72 -14.40 9.10
C GLY A 53 -18.58 -15.09 8.35
N LEU A 54 -17.81 -15.89 9.09
CA LEU A 54 -16.67 -16.68 8.61
C LEU A 54 -17.02 -17.58 7.42
N ASN A 55 -18.23 -18.16 7.39
CA ASN A 55 -18.68 -19.05 6.32
C ASN A 55 -18.70 -18.38 4.94
N ARG A 56 -18.81 -17.04 4.86
CA ARG A 56 -18.79 -16.30 3.60
C ARG A 56 -17.41 -15.77 3.22
N THR A 57 -16.45 -15.79 4.15
CA THR A 57 -15.13 -15.18 3.96
C THR A 57 -13.98 -16.17 4.15
N TRP A 58 -14.28 -17.46 4.32
CA TRP A 58 -13.28 -18.49 4.57
C TRP A 58 -12.21 -18.54 3.46
N PHE A 59 -12.60 -18.32 2.20
CA PHE A 59 -11.68 -18.33 1.06
C PHE A 59 -10.66 -17.18 1.08
N LEU A 60 -10.94 -16.10 1.83
CA LEU A 60 -9.99 -15.00 2.07
C LEU A 60 -9.17 -15.26 3.34
N ILE A 61 -9.83 -15.73 4.39
CA ILE A 61 -9.24 -15.91 5.72
C ILE A 61 -8.29 -17.11 5.75
N LEU A 62 -8.67 -18.22 5.11
CA LEU A 62 -7.87 -19.45 5.10
C LEU A 62 -6.46 -19.22 4.50
N PRO A 63 -6.29 -18.70 3.27
CA PRO A 63 -4.95 -18.48 2.72
C PRO A 63 -4.16 -17.47 3.56
N PHE A 64 -4.80 -16.41 4.08
CA PHE A 64 -4.15 -15.46 4.97
C PHE A 64 -3.69 -16.10 6.29
N ALA A 65 -4.53 -16.93 6.90
CA ALA A 65 -4.21 -17.66 8.12
C ALA A 65 -3.11 -18.70 7.89
N LEU A 66 -3.10 -19.37 6.73
CA LEU A 66 -2.03 -20.28 6.33
C LEU A 66 -0.69 -19.55 6.20
N VAL A 67 -0.66 -18.37 5.58
CA VAL A 67 0.56 -17.54 5.50
C VAL A 67 1.01 -17.12 6.90
N CYS A 68 0.10 -16.61 7.74
CA CYS A 68 0.44 -16.21 9.11
C CYS A 68 0.93 -17.40 9.96
N GLY A 69 0.29 -18.55 9.82
CA GLY A 69 0.68 -19.80 10.47
C GLY A 69 2.06 -20.27 10.01
N TRP A 70 2.35 -20.19 8.71
CA TRP A 70 3.67 -20.53 8.17
C TRP A 70 4.77 -19.60 8.69
N VAL A 71 4.51 -18.28 8.73
CA VAL A 71 5.44 -17.31 9.33
C VAL A 71 5.66 -17.60 10.82
N GLY A 72 4.61 -18.00 11.54
CA GLY A 72 4.70 -18.46 12.94
C GLY A 72 5.55 -19.73 13.11
N ILE A 73 5.42 -20.70 12.19
CA ILE A 73 6.25 -21.91 12.17
C ILE A 73 7.72 -21.53 11.87
N GLN A 74 7.97 -20.58 10.98
CA GLN A 74 9.34 -20.18 10.62
C GLN A 74 10.16 -19.64 11.80
N MET A 75 9.51 -18.99 12.78
CA MET A 75 10.18 -18.45 13.99
C MET A 75 10.20 -19.43 15.16
N ALA A 76 9.56 -20.59 15.05
CA ALA A 76 9.43 -21.54 16.14
C ALA A 76 10.74 -22.31 16.38
N PRO A 77 11.16 -22.49 17.64
CA PRO A 77 12.38 -23.24 17.97
C PRO A 77 12.18 -24.76 17.99
N TRP A 78 10.95 -25.24 17.81
CA TRP A 78 10.58 -26.67 17.92
C TRP A 78 10.49 -27.38 16.56
N THR A 79 10.76 -26.67 15.45
CA THR A 79 10.79 -27.30 14.13
C THR A 79 11.91 -28.34 14.02
N PRO A 80 11.84 -29.30 13.07
CA PRO A 80 12.93 -30.24 12.83
C PRO A 80 14.25 -29.51 12.55
N GLU A 81 15.34 -29.97 13.16
CA GLU A 81 16.68 -29.37 12.99
C GLU A 81 17.13 -29.32 11.52
N SER A 82 16.68 -30.26 10.69
CA SER A 82 16.96 -30.28 9.25
C SER A 82 16.32 -29.12 8.49
N TRP A 83 15.33 -28.44 9.06
CA TRP A 83 14.70 -27.26 8.48
C TRP A 83 15.34 -25.95 8.94
N HIS A 84 16.15 -26.00 10.00
CA HIS A 84 16.80 -24.81 10.55
C HIS A 84 17.81 -24.24 9.56
N HIS A 85 18.04 -22.93 9.63
CA HIS A 85 19.11 -22.33 8.84
C HIS A 85 20.50 -22.81 9.33
N PRO A 86 21.43 -23.23 8.44
CA PRO A 86 22.75 -23.73 8.82
C PRO A 86 23.54 -22.80 9.73
N LEU A 87 23.42 -21.48 9.52
CA LEU A 87 24.05 -20.45 10.37
C LEU A 87 23.76 -20.58 11.87
N TRP A 88 22.66 -21.24 12.28
CA TRP A 88 22.41 -21.52 13.69
C TRP A 88 23.43 -22.51 14.28
N LYS A 89 23.87 -23.50 13.50
CA LYS A 89 24.91 -24.45 13.91
C LYS A 89 26.27 -23.77 13.96
N ASP A 90 26.60 -23.00 12.92
CA ASP A 90 27.86 -22.25 12.86
C ASP A 90 27.97 -21.26 14.05
N ALA A 91 26.89 -20.55 14.35
CA ALA A 91 26.85 -19.64 15.50
C ALA A 91 26.99 -20.37 16.84
N ALA A 92 26.37 -21.54 17.00
CA ALA A 92 26.47 -22.34 18.22
C ALA A 92 27.90 -22.84 18.45
N GLU A 93 28.57 -23.28 17.39
CA GLU A 93 29.97 -23.73 17.41
C GLU A 93 30.92 -22.58 17.80
N ILE A 94 30.80 -21.43 17.13
CA ILE A 94 31.64 -20.24 17.39
C ILE A 94 31.43 -19.71 18.82
N LEU A 95 30.18 -19.69 19.30
CA LEU A 95 29.86 -19.19 20.64
C LEU A 95 30.13 -20.21 21.75
N GLY A 96 30.43 -21.47 21.41
CA GLY A 96 30.65 -22.56 22.35
C GLY A 96 29.43 -22.83 23.25
N LYS A 97 28.22 -22.55 22.74
CA LYS A 97 26.96 -22.65 23.49
C LYS A 97 25.88 -23.25 22.61
N GLU A 98 25.00 -24.04 23.20
CA GLU A 98 23.83 -24.55 22.51
C GLU A 98 22.87 -23.39 22.18
N ILE A 99 22.53 -23.24 20.89
CA ILE A 99 21.58 -22.23 20.42
C ILE A 99 20.41 -22.95 19.77
N LYS A 100 19.20 -22.59 20.20
CA LYS A 100 17.98 -23.10 19.58
C LYS A 100 17.81 -22.44 18.22
N GLY A 101 18.04 -23.22 17.16
CA GLY A 101 17.82 -22.77 15.79
C GLY A 101 16.35 -22.66 15.42
N SER A 102 16.09 -22.07 14.26
CA SER A 102 14.79 -21.99 13.62
C SER A 102 14.95 -21.96 12.10
N ILE A 103 13.85 -22.08 11.36
CA ILE A 103 13.86 -21.87 9.91
C ILE A 103 14.29 -20.43 9.57
N SER A 104 13.76 -19.46 10.33
CA SER A 104 14.11 -18.04 10.18
C SER A 104 15.56 -17.76 10.57
N LEU A 105 16.22 -16.87 9.83
CA LEU A 105 17.51 -16.28 10.17
C LEU A 105 17.42 -15.40 11.40
N VAL A 106 16.35 -14.60 11.50
CA VAL A 106 16.14 -13.63 12.57
C VAL A 106 14.70 -13.74 13.06
N PRO A 107 14.41 -14.64 14.02
CA PRO A 107 13.06 -14.91 14.52
C PRO A 107 12.32 -13.66 14.98
N PHE A 108 13.05 -12.70 15.57
CA PHE A 108 12.50 -11.42 16.01
C PHE A 108 11.94 -10.58 14.85
N GLU A 109 12.66 -10.49 13.73
CA GLU A 109 12.19 -9.77 12.53
C GLU A 109 11.01 -10.49 11.88
N THR A 110 11.02 -11.84 11.89
CA THR A 110 9.87 -12.65 11.46
C THR A 110 8.64 -12.43 12.34
N GLY A 111 8.83 -12.30 13.66
CA GLY A 111 7.79 -11.91 14.61
C GLY A 111 7.22 -10.52 14.29
N SER A 112 8.10 -9.55 14.03
CA SER A 112 7.70 -8.19 13.65
C SER A 112 6.93 -8.17 12.32
N GLY A 113 7.37 -8.97 11.33
CA GLY A 113 6.66 -9.17 10.07
C GLY A 113 5.27 -9.77 10.26
N LEU A 114 5.15 -10.81 11.09
CA LEU A 114 3.86 -11.42 11.45
C LEU A 114 2.92 -10.42 12.11
N LEU A 115 3.41 -9.63 13.07
CA LEU A 115 2.63 -8.61 13.75
C LEU A 115 2.09 -7.55 12.77
N ARG A 116 2.91 -7.11 11.80
CA ARG A 116 2.47 -6.20 10.74
C ARG A 116 1.41 -6.82 9.84
N LEU A 117 1.59 -8.08 9.41
CA LEU A 117 0.60 -8.81 8.61
C LEU A 117 -0.75 -8.93 9.35
N LEU A 118 -0.73 -9.35 10.61
CA LEU A 118 -1.92 -9.44 11.45
C LEU A 118 -2.59 -8.08 11.66
N THR A 119 -1.80 -7.01 11.81
CA THR A 119 -2.32 -5.64 11.91
C THR A 119 -3.08 -5.23 10.66
N PHE A 120 -2.50 -5.46 9.47
CA PHE A 120 -3.19 -5.18 8.20
C PHE A 120 -4.42 -6.07 8.01
N GLY A 121 -4.35 -7.35 8.39
CA GLY A 121 -5.49 -8.26 8.41
C GLY A 121 -6.61 -7.80 9.35
N GLY A 122 -6.26 -7.24 10.51
CA GLY A 122 -7.20 -6.65 11.47
C GLY A 122 -7.89 -5.41 10.93
N ILE A 123 -7.15 -4.50 10.31
CA ILE A 123 -7.71 -3.32 9.63
C ILE A 123 -8.66 -3.78 8.52
N PHE A 124 -8.25 -4.73 7.68
CA PHE A 124 -9.09 -5.30 6.63
C PHE A 124 -10.38 -5.90 7.20
N TRP A 125 -10.27 -6.73 8.24
CA TRP A 125 -11.41 -7.38 8.88
C TRP A 125 -12.42 -6.34 9.40
N LEU A 126 -11.96 -5.35 10.19
CA LEU A 126 -12.83 -4.30 10.70
C LEU A 126 -13.44 -3.46 9.57
N ALA A 127 -12.64 -3.09 8.56
CA ALA A 127 -13.11 -2.34 7.41
C ALA A 127 -14.21 -3.09 6.66
N MET A 128 -14.06 -4.40 6.48
CA MET A 128 -15.07 -5.27 5.86
C MET A 128 -16.35 -5.34 6.70
N GLN A 129 -16.24 -5.54 8.03
CA GLN A 129 -17.41 -5.65 8.92
C GLN A 129 -18.27 -4.38 8.94
N TYR A 130 -17.64 -3.21 9.01
CA TYR A 130 -18.36 -1.94 9.01
C TYR A 130 -18.72 -1.46 7.59
N GLY A 131 -17.90 -1.77 6.60
CA GLY A 131 -18.12 -1.41 5.19
C GLY A 131 -19.30 -2.15 4.54
N ARG A 132 -19.88 -3.16 5.19
CA ARG A 132 -21.12 -3.80 4.72
C ARG A 132 -22.29 -2.80 4.64
N ASN A 133 -22.33 -1.84 5.54
CA ASN A 133 -23.27 -0.72 5.49
C ASN A 133 -22.79 0.30 4.47
N HIS A 134 -23.60 0.54 3.45
CA HIS A 134 -23.33 1.49 2.39
C HIS A 134 -23.04 2.92 2.88
N GLN A 135 -23.70 3.38 3.96
CA GLN A 135 -23.43 4.70 4.54
C GLN A 135 -22.05 4.76 5.18
N ASP A 136 -21.61 3.69 5.83
CA ASP A 136 -20.32 3.63 6.51
C ASP A 136 -19.17 3.42 5.52
N ALA A 137 -19.38 2.62 4.48
CA ALA A 137 -18.46 2.51 3.35
C ALA A 137 -18.20 3.87 2.68
N ASN A 138 -19.26 4.67 2.49
CA ASN A 138 -19.11 6.02 1.96
C ASN A 138 -18.25 6.92 2.84
N LYS A 139 -18.47 6.88 4.16
CA LYS A 139 -17.67 7.65 5.12
C LYS A 139 -16.21 7.23 5.09
N MET A 140 -15.93 5.92 4.98
CA MET A 140 -14.56 5.41 4.86
C MET A 140 -13.88 5.91 3.58
N ILE A 141 -14.54 5.80 2.43
CA ILE A 141 -14.01 6.28 1.14
C ILE A 141 -13.78 7.80 1.19
N LEU A 142 -14.74 8.56 1.70
CA LEU A 142 -14.62 10.01 1.82
C LEU A 142 -13.47 10.40 2.75
N ALA A 143 -13.29 9.69 3.87
CA ALA A 143 -12.16 9.92 4.78
C ALA A 143 -10.81 9.68 4.09
N LEU A 144 -10.69 8.63 3.27
CA LEU A 144 -9.50 8.38 2.47
C LEU A 144 -9.24 9.49 1.43
N ILE A 145 -10.29 9.96 0.75
CA ILE A 145 -10.19 11.07 -0.21
C ILE A 145 -9.73 12.34 0.49
N CYS A 146 -10.36 12.71 1.61
CA CYS A 146 -10.00 13.88 2.39
C CYS A 146 -8.56 13.79 2.91
N ALA A 147 -8.19 12.67 3.53
CA ALA A 147 -6.83 12.45 4.02
C ALA A 147 -5.81 12.54 2.90
N GLY A 148 -6.04 11.81 1.80
CA GLY A 148 -5.14 11.82 0.65
C GLY A 148 -4.99 13.19 0.02
N THR A 149 -6.07 13.97 -0.05
CA THR A 149 -6.02 15.35 -0.55
C THR A 149 -5.19 16.23 0.39
N VAL A 150 -5.37 16.13 1.70
CA VAL A 150 -4.58 16.89 2.69
C VAL A 150 -3.10 16.54 2.60
N TYR A 151 -2.75 15.25 2.55
CA TYR A 151 -1.36 14.82 2.38
C TYR A 151 -0.77 15.28 1.04
N SER A 152 -1.55 15.27 -0.05
CA SER A 152 -1.11 15.79 -1.34
C SER A 152 -0.90 17.30 -1.32
N ILE A 153 -1.79 18.08 -0.69
CA ILE A 153 -1.61 19.54 -0.50
C ILE A 153 -0.33 19.80 0.29
N TYR A 154 -0.11 19.08 1.39
CA TYR A 154 1.11 19.18 2.17
C TYR A 154 2.36 18.89 1.33
N GLY A 155 2.34 17.80 0.55
CA GLY A 155 3.45 17.44 -0.34
C GLY A 155 3.72 18.51 -1.40
N LEU A 156 2.67 19.06 -2.00
CA LEU A 156 2.77 20.14 -2.99
C LEU A 156 3.34 21.42 -2.38
N TYR A 157 2.93 21.76 -1.15
CA TYR A 157 3.48 22.90 -0.43
C TYR A 157 4.98 22.75 -0.20
N ILE A 158 5.44 21.59 0.25
CA ILE A 158 6.86 21.30 0.46
C ILE A 158 7.64 21.37 -0.86
N GLU A 159 7.09 20.78 -1.94
CA GLU A 159 7.71 20.79 -3.26
C GLU A 159 7.88 22.22 -3.81
N PHE A 160 6.82 23.04 -3.78
CA PHE A 160 6.86 24.39 -4.33
C PHE A 160 7.62 25.40 -3.47
N THR A 161 7.79 25.13 -2.18
CA THR A 161 8.67 25.94 -1.31
C THR A 161 10.14 25.56 -1.45
N GLY A 162 10.46 24.47 -2.15
CA GLY A 162 11.82 23.92 -2.23
C GLY A 162 12.32 23.38 -0.89
N SER A 163 11.43 23.14 0.06
CA SER A 163 11.82 22.63 1.38
C SER A 163 12.23 21.17 1.28
N ASN A 164 13.38 20.83 1.84
CA ASN A 164 13.86 19.45 1.92
C ASN A 164 13.46 18.78 3.23
N THR A 165 12.26 19.05 3.74
CA THR A 165 11.78 18.51 5.03
C THR A 165 10.55 17.62 4.89
N ILE A 166 10.48 16.57 5.70
CA ILE A 166 9.23 15.87 6.03
C ILE A 166 8.86 16.28 7.46
N LEU A 167 7.72 16.92 7.61
CA LEU A 167 7.29 17.64 8.80
C LEU A 167 8.36 18.67 9.22
N TRP A 168 9.15 18.37 10.24
CA TRP A 168 10.27 19.19 10.73
C TRP A 168 11.63 18.46 10.63
N PHE A 169 11.68 17.31 9.96
CA PHE A 169 12.89 16.51 9.79
C PHE A 169 13.43 16.63 8.37
N GLU A 170 14.75 16.67 8.21
CA GLU A 170 15.37 16.70 6.89
C GLU A 170 15.14 15.39 6.13
N LYS A 171 14.88 15.53 4.82
CA LYS A 171 14.82 14.43 3.87
C LYS A 171 16.21 13.87 3.64
N GLU A 172 16.40 12.62 4.04
CA GLU A 172 17.62 11.86 3.72
C GLU A 172 17.67 11.37 2.26
N ARG A 173 16.50 11.13 1.65
CA ARG A 173 16.36 10.53 0.31
C ARG A 173 15.29 11.26 -0.50
N TYR A 174 15.39 11.17 -1.83
CA TYR A 174 14.41 11.74 -2.77
C TYR A 174 14.12 13.23 -2.50
N LYS A 175 15.20 14.03 -2.40
CA LYS A 175 15.14 15.47 -2.13
C LYS A 175 14.37 16.20 -3.24
N ASP A 176 14.63 15.84 -4.49
CA ASP A 176 14.00 16.43 -5.70
C ASP A 176 12.68 15.76 -6.11
N ASN A 177 12.05 14.98 -5.23
CA ASN A 177 10.77 14.34 -5.53
C ASN A 177 9.75 14.57 -4.42
N LEU A 178 8.48 14.71 -4.81
CA LEU A 178 7.40 14.85 -3.87
C LEU A 178 7.14 13.51 -3.15
N THR A 179 7.29 13.51 -1.83
CA THR A 179 7.05 12.33 -0.97
C THR A 179 5.95 12.56 0.07
N SER A 180 5.45 13.79 0.21
CA SER A 180 4.52 14.17 1.30
C SER A 180 5.08 13.72 2.66
N THR A 181 4.27 13.08 3.50
CA THR A 181 4.69 12.53 4.79
C THR A 181 5.36 11.16 4.69
N PHE A 182 5.70 10.66 3.50
CA PHE A 182 6.34 9.36 3.32
C PHE A 182 7.85 9.51 3.15
N ARG A 183 8.61 8.49 3.59
CA ARG A 183 10.07 8.43 3.41
C ARG A 183 10.49 8.02 1.98
N TYR A 184 9.62 7.32 1.25
CA TYR A 184 9.89 6.83 -0.10
C TYR A 184 8.86 7.39 -1.10
N LYS A 185 9.35 7.93 -2.22
CA LYS A 185 8.49 8.47 -3.29
C LYS A 185 7.51 7.43 -3.85
N ASN A 186 7.96 6.19 -3.97
CA ASN A 186 7.14 5.08 -4.47
C ASN A 186 5.97 4.75 -3.52
N SER A 187 6.19 4.78 -2.19
CA SER A 187 5.13 4.54 -1.21
C SER A 187 4.06 5.64 -1.25
N PHE A 188 4.48 6.90 -1.36
CA PHE A 188 3.55 8.00 -1.56
C PHE A 188 2.77 7.86 -2.87
N ALA A 189 3.46 7.53 -3.97
CA ALA A 189 2.83 7.34 -5.27
C ALA A 189 1.75 6.24 -5.25
N THR A 190 2.02 5.11 -4.57
CA THR A 190 1.01 4.06 -4.38
C THR A 190 -0.20 4.58 -3.59
N TYR A 191 0.03 5.32 -2.50
CA TYR A 191 -1.04 5.90 -1.70
C TYR A 191 -1.88 6.92 -2.49
N ALA A 192 -1.23 7.85 -3.20
CA ALA A 192 -1.89 8.83 -4.06
C ALA A 192 -2.67 8.15 -5.19
N GLY A 193 -2.13 7.09 -5.80
CA GLY A 193 -2.83 6.28 -6.80
C GLY A 193 -4.12 5.65 -6.28
N ILE A 194 -4.09 5.07 -5.07
CA ILE A 194 -5.30 4.55 -4.39
C ILE A 194 -6.32 5.68 -4.19
N VAL A 195 -5.88 6.84 -3.72
CA VAL A 195 -6.75 8.01 -3.50
C VAL A 195 -7.35 8.52 -4.82
N VAL A 196 -6.61 8.52 -5.92
CA VAL A 196 -7.13 8.85 -7.26
C VAL A 196 -8.23 7.86 -7.66
N ILE A 197 -8.03 6.56 -7.46
CA ILE A 197 -9.04 5.53 -7.76
C ILE A 197 -10.29 5.72 -6.90
N CYS A 198 -10.14 5.96 -5.59
CA CYS A 198 -11.25 6.27 -4.69
C CYS A 198 -12.01 7.53 -5.13
N SER A 199 -11.28 8.59 -5.48
CA SER A 199 -11.85 9.87 -5.91
C SER A 199 -12.60 9.74 -7.24
N LEU A 200 -12.06 9.00 -8.21
CA LEU A 200 -12.72 8.70 -9.47
C LEU A 200 -13.96 7.84 -9.27
N GLY A 201 -13.90 6.80 -8.43
CA GLY A 201 -15.06 5.98 -8.11
C GLY A 201 -16.19 6.79 -7.47
N PHE A 202 -15.84 7.67 -6.53
CA PHE A 202 -16.79 8.60 -5.91
C PHE A 202 -17.35 9.61 -6.93
N PHE A 203 -16.50 10.17 -7.80
CA PHE A 203 -16.91 11.06 -8.88
C PHE A 203 -17.91 10.39 -9.83
N PHE A 204 -17.60 9.19 -10.35
CA PHE A 204 -18.48 8.46 -11.25
C PHE A 204 -19.84 8.17 -10.64
N ARG A 205 -19.87 7.86 -9.34
CA ARG A 205 -21.11 7.61 -8.62
C ARG A 205 -21.94 8.87 -8.39
N GLN A 206 -21.31 10.02 -8.14
CA GLN A 206 -22.06 11.28 -8.04
C GLN A 206 -22.56 11.71 -9.42
N PHE A 207 -21.75 11.45 -10.45
CA PHE A 207 -22.11 11.72 -11.85
C PHE A 207 -23.23 10.81 -12.36
N SER A 208 -23.32 9.56 -11.90
CA SER A 208 -24.38 8.62 -12.31
C SER A 208 -25.78 9.13 -11.94
N LYS A 209 -25.91 9.87 -10.84
CA LYS A 209 -27.19 10.45 -10.40
C LYS A 209 -27.79 11.43 -11.42
N LEU A 210 -26.95 12.07 -12.24
CA LEU A 210 -27.40 12.97 -13.31
C LEU A 210 -28.02 12.23 -14.50
N GLY A 211 -27.79 10.92 -14.63
CA GLY A 211 -28.33 10.08 -15.70
C GLY A 211 -29.53 9.23 -15.28
N GLU A 212 -30.04 9.40 -14.06
CA GLU A 212 -31.24 8.69 -13.59
C GLU A 212 -32.50 9.18 -14.29
N GLU A 213 -32.55 10.46 -14.69
CA GLU A 213 -33.64 11.03 -15.47
C GLU A 213 -33.43 10.85 -16.98
N SER A 214 -34.47 10.42 -17.69
CA SER A 214 -34.49 10.30 -19.15
C SER A 214 -34.62 11.68 -19.81
N LEU A 215 -33.51 12.42 -19.88
CA LEU A 215 -33.47 13.77 -20.45
C LEU A 215 -33.00 13.77 -21.92
N GLY A 216 -33.50 14.73 -22.69
CA GLY A 216 -32.97 15.01 -24.03
C GLY A 216 -31.49 15.43 -23.98
N LYS A 217 -30.74 15.21 -25.08
CA LYS A 217 -29.29 15.47 -25.14
C LYS A 217 -28.88 16.91 -24.76
N PHE A 218 -29.71 17.91 -25.10
CA PHE A 218 -29.46 19.31 -24.76
C PHE A 218 -29.62 19.56 -23.26
N GLU A 219 -30.70 19.04 -22.68
CA GLU A 219 -31.00 19.19 -21.26
C GLU A 219 -29.96 18.50 -20.38
N LEU A 220 -29.55 17.29 -20.77
CA LEU A 220 -28.47 16.56 -20.09
C LEU A 220 -27.14 17.35 -20.12
N ARG A 221 -26.79 17.99 -21.23
CA ARG A 221 -25.60 18.86 -21.31
C ARG A 221 -25.71 20.05 -20.37
N ARG A 222 -26.86 20.72 -20.34
CA ARG A 222 -27.13 21.86 -19.45
C ARG A 222 -26.99 21.45 -17.98
N GLN A 223 -27.57 20.32 -17.60
CA GLN A 223 -27.48 19.79 -16.24
C GLN A 223 -26.04 19.42 -15.86
N VAL A 224 -25.30 18.76 -16.76
CA VAL A 224 -23.88 18.43 -16.51
C VAL A 224 -23.05 19.69 -16.29
N ILE A 225 -23.21 20.72 -17.13
CA ILE A 225 -22.48 21.98 -16.97
C ILE A 225 -22.87 22.67 -15.65
N THR A 226 -24.16 22.76 -15.36
CA THR A 226 -24.68 23.37 -14.13
C THR A 226 -24.15 22.65 -12.90
N TRP A 227 -24.18 21.31 -12.92
CA TRP A 227 -23.65 20.47 -11.85
C TRP A 227 -22.15 20.70 -11.67
N LEU A 228 -21.36 20.70 -12.75
CA LEU A 228 -19.91 20.93 -12.67
C LEU A 228 -19.58 22.28 -12.01
N LEU A 229 -20.33 23.34 -12.34
CA LEU A 229 -20.12 24.68 -11.79
C LEU A 229 -20.57 24.82 -10.34
N THR A 230 -21.57 24.07 -9.90
CA THR A 230 -22.17 24.20 -8.55
C THR A 230 -21.56 23.21 -7.54
N ASP A 231 -21.53 21.92 -7.89
CA ASP A 231 -21.17 20.83 -6.97
C ASP A 231 -20.07 19.90 -7.50
N GLY A 232 -20.02 19.66 -8.80
CA GLY A 232 -19.11 18.69 -9.41
C GLY A 232 -17.62 19.03 -9.23
N TRP A 233 -17.27 20.32 -9.18
CA TRP A 233 -15.90 20.75 -8.91
C TRP A 233 -15.37 20.24 -7.55
N LYS A 234 -16.23 20.06 -6.54
CA LYS A 234 -15.84 19.53 -5.21
C LYS A 234 -15.35 18.08 -5.29
N HIS A 235 -15.79 17.34 -6.30
CA HIS A 235 -15.39 15.96 -6.55
C HIS A 235 -14.21 15.86 -7.54
N LEU A 236 -14.05 16.85 -8.42
CA LEU A 236 -12.89 16.95 -9.32
C LEU A 236 -11.63 17.47 -8.62
N LEU A 237 -11.78 18.39 -7.67
CA LEU A 237 -10.65 19.04 -7.01
C LEU A 237 -9.70 18.04 -6.32
N PRO A 238 -10.17 17.05 -5.54
CA PRO A 238 -9.30 16.00 -5.00
C PRO A 238 -8.53 15.24 -6.07
N ILE A 239 -9.18 14.92 -7.20
CA ILE A 239 -8.55 14.18 -8.31
C ILE A 239 -7.39 15.00 -8.87
N VAL A 240 -7.62 16.28 -9.17
CA VAL A 240 -6.59 17.17 -9.72
C VAL A 240 -5.42 17.31 -8.75
N ILE A 241 -5.69 17.67 -7.49
CA ILE A 241 -4.65 17.86 -6.47
C ILE A 241 -3.80 16.60 -6.28
N VAL A 242 -4.44 15.45 -6.09
CA VAL A 242 -3.74 14.20 -5.81
C VAL A 242 -3.01 13.69 -7.06
N LEU A 243 -3.59 13.85 -8.25
CA LEU A 243 -2.93 13.50 -9.50
C LEU A 243 -1.70 14.37 -9.74
N THR A 244 -1.77 15.69 -9.49
CA THR A 244 -0.60 16.57 -9.58
C THR A 244 0.50 16.13 -8.61
N ALA A 245 0.16 15.82 -7.36
CA ALA A 245 1.14 15.32 -6.39
C ALA A 245 1.74 13.97 -6.82
N LEU A 246 0.93 13.07 -7.37
CA LEU A 246 1.38 11.79 -7.92
C LEU A 246 2.37 11.98 -9.08
N ILE A 247 2.14 12.96 -9.96
CA ILE A 247 3.06 13.28 -11.06
C ILE A 247 4.41 13.76 -10.52
N LEU A 248 4.38 14.71 -9.58
CA LEU A 248 5.59 15.29 -8.97
C LEU A 248 6.35 14.30 -8.06
N SER A 249 5.73 13.16 -7.72
CA SER A 249 6.46 12.05 -7.07
C SER A 249 7.48 11.39 -8.00
N ASP A 250 7.38 11.61 -9.32
CA ASP A 250 8.26 11.03 -10.34
C ASP A 250 8.41 9.50 -10.18
N SER A 251 7.32 8.81 -9.83
CA SER A 251 7.26 7.35 -9.70
C SER A 251 6.52 6.74 -10.88
N ARG A 252 7.27 6.29 -11.90
CA ARG A 252 6.73 5.65 -13.11
C ARG A 252 5.90 4.40 -12.78
N ALA A 253 6.40 3.55 -11.87
CA ALA A 253 5.69 2.37 -11.42
C ALA A 253 4.37 2.73 -10.71
N GLY A 254 4.38 3.78 -9.87
CA GLY A 254 3.16 4.27 -9.21
C GLY A 254 2.11 4.78 -10.20
N LEU A 255 2.52 5.55 -11.21
CA LEU A 255 1.64 6.00 -12.29
C LEU A 255 1.08 4.82 -13.09
N PHE A 256 1.93 3.86 -13.47
CA PHE A 256 1.50 2.66 -14.20
C PHE A 256 0.48 1.82 -13.41
N CYS A 257 0.73 1.56 -12.12
CA CYS A 257 -0.23 0.88 -11.25
C CYS A 257 -1.54 1.67 -11.11
N THR A 258 -1.48 3.01 -11.11
CA THR A 258 -2.69 3.86 -11.08
C THR A 258 -3.50 3.71 -12.37
N ILE A 259 -2.85 3.67 -13.55
CA ILE A 259 -3.53 3.40 -14.83
C ILE A 259 -4.25 2.05 -14.77
N LEU A 260 -3.55 0.98 -14.34
CA LEU A 260 -4.15 -0.34 -14.21
C LEU A 260 -5.35 -0.32 -13.25
N GLY A 261 -5.21 0.34 -12.09
CA GLY A 261 -6.31 0.49 -11.14
C GLY A 261 -7.51 1.26 -11.69
N VAL A 262 -7.29 2.30 -12.49
CA VAL A 262 -8.35 3.04 -13.18
C VAL A 262 -9.04 2.17 -14.24
N VAL A 263 -8.29 1.39 -15.01
CA VAL A 263 -8.86 0.42 -15.97
C VAL A 263 -9.69 -0.64 -15.24
N THR A 264 -9.20 -1.18 -14.13
CA THR A 264 -9.94 -2.13 -13.30
C THR A 264 -11.21 -1.50 -12.72
N LEU A 265 -11.16 -0.26 -12.24
CA LEU A 265 -12.34 0.47 -11.77
C LEU A 265 -13.38 0.63 -12.88
N ILE A 266 -12.96 1.04 -14.08
CA ILE A 266 -13.86 1.20 -15.23
C ILE A 266 -14.50 -0.14 -15.61
N ALA A 267 -13.72 -1.23 -15.62
CA ALA A 267 -14.24 -2.58 -15.88
C ALA A 267 -15.24 -3.02 -14.79
N ALA A 268 -14.92 -2.78 -13.52
CA ALA A 268 -15.80 -3.08 -12.40
C ALA A 268 -17.12 -2.31 -12.47
N ILE A 269 -17.08 -1.03 -12.83
CA ILE A 269 -18.29 -0.20 -13.03
C ILE A 269 -19.17 -0.81 -14.14
N LYS A 270 -18.58 -1.22 -15.28
CA LYS A 270 -19.33 -1.86 -16.38
C LYS A 270 -20.00 -3.17 -15.94
N VAL A 271 -19.29 -4.01 -15.18
CA VAL A 271 -19.81 -5.30 -14.71
C VAL A 271 -20.86 -5.13 -13.61
N SER A 272 -20.70 -4.13 -12.73
CA SER A 272 -21.61 -3.88 -11.61
C SER A 272 -23.00 -3.37 -12.02
N HIS A 273 -23.25 -3.17 -13.31
CA HIS A 273 -24.49 -2.61 -13.86
C HIS A 273 -24.93 -1.31 -13.16
N LEU A 274 -23.98 -0.47 -12.74
CA LEU A 274 -24.27 0.92 -12.36
C LEU A 274 -24.96 1.59 -13.56
N LYS A 275 -26.29 1.71 -13.50
CA LYS A 275 -27.09 2.18 -14.63
C LYS A 275 -26.79 3.66 -14.90
N ASN A 276 -26.72 3.99 -16.19
CA ASN A 276 -26.78 5.34 -16.76
C ASN A 276 -25.75 6.37 -16.25
N ILE A 277 -24.44 6.08 -16.29
CA ILE A 277 -23.43 7.15 -16.18
C ILE A 277 -23.39 7.93 -17.52
N PRO A 278 -23.77 9.22 -17.56
CA PRO A 278 -23.72 10.01 -18.79
C PRO A 278 -22.31 10.02 -19.37
N TYR A 279 -22.17 9.96 -20.70
CA TYR A 279 -20.87 10.08 -21.37
C TYR A 279 -19.75 9.13 -20.87
N PHE A 280 -20.09 8.02 -20.20
CA PHE A 280 -19.13 7.15 -19.51
C PHE A 280 -17.93 6.74 -20.37
N GLY A 281 -18.17 6.35 -21.63
CA GLY A 281 -17.11 5.97 -22.56
C GLY A 281 -16.13 7.12 -22.83
N LYS A 282 -16.63 8.35 -22.99
CA LYS A 282 -15.78 9.54 -23.21
C LYS A 282 -15.00 9.88 -21.94
N LEU A 283 -15.67 9.92 -20.79
CA LEU A 283 -15.04 10.25 -19.51
C LEU A 283 -13.95 9.22 -19.13
N SER A 284 -14.24 7.94 -19.33
CA SER A 284 -13.27 6.85 -19.14
C SER A 284 -12.07 6.99 -20.07
N PHE A 285 -12.32 7.28 -21.36
CA PHE A 285 -11.26 7.53 -22.33
C PHE A 285 -10.40 8.73 -21.94
N PHE A 286 -11.00 9.86 -21.57
CA PHE A 286 -10.27 11.05 -21.13
C PHE A 286 -9.44 10.79 -19.87
N ALA A 287 -9.99 10.10 -18.86
CA ALA A 287 -9.26 9.76 -17.64
C ALA A 287 -8.02 8.92 -17.94
N ILE A 288 -8.16 7.87 -18.77
CA ILE A 288 -7.03 7.03 -19.18
C ILE A 288 -6.05 7.83 -20.04
N ALA A 289 -6.52 8.60 -21.02
CA ALA A 289 -5.67 9.37 -21.93
C ALA A 289 -4.85 10.43 -21.19
N ILE A 290 -5.42 11.10 -20.18
CA ILE A 290 -4.69 12.07 -19.35
C ILE A 290 -3.56 11.37 -18.60
N ILE A 291 -3.87 10.30 -17.85
CA ILE A 291 -2.85 9.61 -17.03
C ILE A 291 -1.80 8.93 -17.93
N MET A 292 -2.20 8.40 -19.08
CA MET A 292 -1.29 7.83 -20.07
C MET A 292 -0.41 8.90 -20.72
N GLY A 293 -0.98 10.05 -21.09
CA GLY A 293 -0.23 11.18 -21.64
C GLY A 293 0.81 11.69 -20.65
N ILE A 294 0.44 11.80 -19.37
CA ILE A 294 1.37 12.09 -18.26
C ILE A 294 2.48 11.05 -18.19
N PHE A 295 2.13 9.76 -18.23
CA PHE A 295 3.10 8.66 -18.14
C PHE A 295 4.13 8.72 -19.28
N ILE A 296 3.68 8.96 -20.51
CA ILE A 296 4.54 9.11 -21.69
C ILE A 296 5.44 10.34 -21.56
N ASN A 297 4.90 11.49 -21.14
CA ASN A 297 5.68 12.72 -20.96
C ASN A 297 6.68 12.63 -19.81
N SER A 298 6.37 11.88 -18.76
CA SER A 298 7.34 11.57 -17.68
C SER A 298 8.51 10.70 -18.18
N GLY A 299 8.39 10.16 -19.40
CA GLY A 299 9.43 9.38 -20.09
C GLY A 299 10.36 10.21 -20.97
N SER A 300 9.99 11.39 -21.47
CA SER A 300 10.70 12.07 -22.58
C SER A 300 12.10 12.62 -22.27
N GLY A 301 12.55 12.59 -21.01
CA GLY A 301 13.94 12.85 -20.61
C GLY A 301 14.88 11.65 -20.80
N VAL A 302 14.60 10.77 -21.77
CA VAL A 302 15.27 9.47 -21.99
C VAL A 302 16.79 9.63 -22.16
N PHE A 303 17.26 10.65 -22.87
CA PHE A 303 18.67 10.78 -23.22
C PHE A 303 19.57 11.13 -22.03
N ASP A 304 19.13 12.04 -21.14
CA ASP A 304 19.93 12.46 -19.99
C ASP A 304 19.87 11.44 -18.83
N ARG A 305 18.78 10.66 -18.73
CA ARG A 305 18.63 9.64 -17.68
C ARG A 305 19.27 8.31 -18.01
N LEU A 306 19.39 7.91 -19.28
CA LEU A 306 20.02 6.62 -19.67
C LEU A 306 21.46 6.46 -19.16
N VAL A 307 22.20 7.56 -19.00
CA VAL A 307 23.57 7.55 -18.46
C VAL A 307 23.58 7.34 -16.94
N SER A 308 22.64 7.95 -16.20
CA SER A 308 22.47 7.73 -14.75
C SER A 308 21.75 6.42 -14.40
N GLU A 309 20.79 5.99 -15.24
CA GLU A 309 20.02 4.75 -15.07
C GLU A 309 20.88 3.52 -15.35
N ARG A 310 21.97 3.58 -16.13
CA ARG A 310 22.87 2.43 -16.32
C ARG A 310 23.45 1.93 -14.99
N ILE A 311 23.87 2.85 -14.12
CA ILE A 311 24.43 2.51 -12.81
C ILE A 311 23.35 1.95 -11.86
N ASP A 312 22.14 2.54 -11.83
CA ASP A 312 21.03 2.05 -10.99
C ASP A 312 20.39 0.76 -11.54
N THR A 313 20.41 0.56 -12.87
CA THR A 313 19.89 -0.66 -13.53
C THR A 313 20.81 -1.85 -13.30
N ASP A 314 22.13 -1.63 -13.35
CA ASP A 314 23.12 -2.68 -13.04
C ASP A 314 22.99 -3.11 -11.57
N VAL A 315 22.86 -2.16 -10.63
CA VAL A 315 22.65 -2.47 -9.20
C VAL A 315 21.32 -3.20 -8.96
N ARG A 316 20.22 -2.79 -9.59
CA ARG A 316 18.92 -3.49 -9.45
C ARG A 316 18.94 -4.87 -10.08
N GLY A 317 19.62 -5.05 -11.21
CA GLY A 317 19.82 -6.34 -11.85
C GLY A 317 20.54 -7.32 -10.93
N GLU A 318 21.64 -6.87 -10.30
CA GLU A 318 22.36 -7.66 -9.28
C GLU A 318 21.46 -7.99 -8.08
N ILE A 319 20.68 -7.03 -7.58
CA ILE A 319 19.75 -7.28 -6.47
C ILE A 319 18.73 -8.36 -6.83
N PHE A 320 18.17 -8.31 -8.04
CA PHE A 320 17.20 -9.31 -8.50
C PHE A 320 17.84 -10.69 -8.69
N ALA A 321 19.06 -10.75 -9.24
CA ALA A 321 19.81 -12.00 -9.37
C ALA A 321 20.07 -12.64 -8.00
N SER A 322 20.65 -11.88 -7.05
CA SER A 322 20.88 -12.37 -5.69
C SER A 322 19.58 -12.77 -4.97
N THR A 323 18.48 -12.06 -5.22
CA THR A 323 17.16 -12.42 -4.68
C THR A 323 16.65 -13.74 -5.26
N PHE A 324 16.85 -13.95 -6.57
CA PHE A 324 16.45 -15.18 -7.24
C PHE A 324 17.27 -16.38 -6.74
N ASP A 325 18.58 -16.22 -6.60
CA ASP A 325 19.47 -17.25 -6.03
C ASP A 325 19.03 -17.64 -4.61
N ALA A 326 18.68 -16.64 -3.78
CA ALA A 326 18.15 -16.89 -2.45
C ALA A 326 16.83 -17.69 -2.48
N ILE A 327 15.90 -17.36 -3.40
CA ILE A 327 14.64 -18.10 -3.57
C ILE A 327 14.89 -19.55 -4.01
N VAL A 328 15.84 -19.78 -4.93
CA VAL A 328 16.18 -21.12 -5.42
C VAL A 328 16.82 -21.98 -4.34
N ASP A 329 17.64 -21.40 -3.46
CA ASP A 329 18.26 -22.13 -2.35
C ASP A 329 17.24 -22.63 -1.31
N ARG A 330 16.21 -21.81 -1.01
CA ARG A 330 15.20 -22.12 0.02
C ARG A 330 13.77 -21.83 -0.43
N PRO A 331 13.22 -22.54 -1.44
CA PRO A 331 11.97 -22.17 -2.09
C PRO A 331 10.73 -22.33 -1.21
N ILE A 332 10.73 -23.33 -0.32
CA ILE A 332 9.61 -23.63 0.58
C ILE A 332 9.84 -23.02 1.96
N LEU A 333 11.01 -23.30 2.54
CA LEU A 333 11.36 -22.86 3.89
C LEU A 333 11.58 -21.36 3.98
N GLY A 334 12.19 -20.75 2.95
CA GLY A 334 12.63 -19.36 2.98
C GLY A 334 13.65 -19.06 4.08
N TYR A 335 13.81 -17.77 4.37
CA TYR A 335 14.73 -17.26 5.40
C TYR A 335 14.03 -16.63 6.60
N GLY A 336 12.70 -16.59 6.59
CA GLY A 336 11.90 -15.81 7.53
C GLY A 336 11.25 -14.59 6.88
N SER A 337 10.02 -14.29 7.26
CA SER A 337 9.41 -12.99 6.92
C SER A 337 10.24 -11.85 7.51
N GLY A 338 10.36 -10.73 6.80
CA GLY A 338 11.10 -9.55 7.27
C GLY A 338 12.63 -9.67 7.26
N THR A 339 13.21 -10.83 6.93
CA THR A 339 14.67 -11.04 6.99
C THR A 339 15.39 -10.77 5.67
N PHE A 340 14.75 -10.10 4.70
CA PHE A 340 15.31 -9.91 3.35
C PHE A 340 16.72 -9.32 3.40
N GLU A 341 16.93 -8.24 4.15
CA GLU A 341 18.23 -7.59 4.29
C GLU A 341 19.30 -8.54 4.85
N ASN A 342 18.96 -9.32 5.88
CA ASN A 342 19.84 -10.33 6.47
C ASN A 342 20.20 -11.44 5.48
N SER A 343 19.21 -11.98 4.75
CA SER A 343 19.46 -13.01 3.73
C SER A 343 20.23 -12.46 2.53
N PHE A 344 20.00 -11.20 2.16
CA PHE A 344 20.60 -10.58 0.99
C PHE A 344 22.13 -10.53 1.11
N TYR A 345 22.66 -10.30 2.31
CA TYR A 345 24.10 -10.30 2.57
C TYR A 345 24.79 -11.63 2.24
N LEU A 346 24.07 -12.75 2.28
CA LEU A 346 24.62 -14.08 1.96
C LEU A 346 24.86 -14.27 0.45
N TYR A 347 24.12 -13.54 -0.39
CA TYR A 347 24.08 -13.73 -1.84
C TYR A 347 24.78 -12.62 -2.63
N HIS A 348 25.10 -11.50 -1.99
CA HIS A 348 25.71 -10.36 -2.67
C HIS A 348 27.25 -10.49 -2.73
N GLN A 349 27.77 -10.88 -3.89
CA GLN A 349 29.20 -11.21 -4.13
C GLN A 349 30.19 -10.11 -3.70
N LYS A 350 29.82 -8.84 -3.88
CA LYS A 350 30.69 -7.69 -3.57
C LYS A 350 30.89 -7.47 -2.07
N ILE A 351 29.96 -7.96 -1.25
CA ILE A 351 30.07 -7.95 0.22
C ILE A 351 30.73 -9.23 0.71
N ARG A 352 30.46 -10.38 0.04
CA ARG A 352 31.13 -11.65 0.33
C ARG A 352 32.65 -11.53 0.22
N SER A 353 33.16 -10.90 -0.85
CA SER A 353 34.60 -10.65 -1.00
C SER A 353 35.18 -9.68 0.03
N HIS A 354 34.38 -8.76 0.59
CA HIS A 354 34.81 -7.87 1.66
C HIS A 354 34.84 -8.57 3.02
N LEU A 355 33.90 -9.49 3.29
CA LEU A 355 33.87 -10.34 4.48
C LEU A 355 34.98 -11.39 4.46
N ASP A 356 35.24 -12.01 3.31
CA ASP A 356 36.33 -12.99 3.15
C ASP A 356 37.71 -12.36 3.39
N ASN A 357 37.89 -11.08 3.04
CA ASN A 357 39.12 -10.31 3.30
C ASN A 357 39.28 -9.82 4.75
N LEU A 358 38.24 -9.88 5.58
CA LEU A 358 38.30 -9.53 7.01
C LEU A 358 38.60 -10.75 7.90
N VAL A 359 38.44 -11.96 7.36
CA VAL A 359 38.61 -13.24 8.07
C VAL A 359 39.90 -13.96 7.63
N GLY A 360 40.52 -13.56 6.51
CA GLY A 360 41.86 -13.98 6.10
C GLY A 360 42.93 -12.98 6.52
#